data_AF-A0A410Q8S9-F1
#
_entry.id   AF-A0A410Q8S9-F1
#
_cell.length_a   1.000
_cell.length_b   1.000
_cell.length_c   1.000
_cell.angle_alpha   90.00
_cell.angle_beta   90.00
_cell.angle_gamma   90.00
#
_symmetry.space_group_name_H-M   'P 1'
#
loop_
_entity.id
_entity.type
_entity.pdbx_description
1 polymer ?
#
loop_
_entity_poly.entity_id
_entity_poly.type
_entity_poly.pdbx_seq_one_letter_code
_entity_poly.pdbx_strand_id
1 'polypeptide(L)'
;MVKNIPIGLKIKASREAKELSQIEVVEKLAEKDIDMSRETLSKIENGNRTISAVELNAICKILNIDLNDLFEEDKGDDLVTLFRKKHFSEKTIEEVEKLQDMIKMFIYQKKIYNGEFKPQERKLLWKEC
;
A
#
# COMPACT_ATOMS: atom_id res chain seq x y z
N MET A 1 -7.26 0.60 -11.76
CA MET A 1 -5.86 0.17 -11.62
C MET A 1 -5.48 0.37 -10.17
N VAL A 2 -5.05 -0.70 -9.49
CA VAL A 2 -4.48 -0.60 -8.15
C VAL A 2 -3.20 0.22 -8.28
N LYS A 3 -3.15 1.42 -7.71
CA LYS A 3 -1.90 2.18 -7.63
C LYS A 3 -1.07 1.49 -6.56
N ASN A 4 -0.13 0.65 -6.97
CA ASN A 4 0.90 0.14 -6.06
C ASN A 4 1.81 1.33 -5.71
N ILE A 5 1.58 1.95 -4.56
CA ILE A 5 2.39 3.08 -4.06
C ILE A 5 3.72 2.50 -3.58
N PRO A 6 4.87 2.90 -4.16
CA PRO A 6 6.18 2.46 -3.67
C PRO A 6 6.34 2.70 -2.17
N ILE A 7 6.95 1.74 -1.48
CA ILE A 7 7.14 1.81 -0.03
C ILE A 7 7.92 3.05 0.42
N GLY A 8 8.85 3.53 -0.41
CA GLY A 8 9.58 4.77 -0.18
C GLY A 8 8.67 6.00 -0.07
N LEU A 9 7.63 6.08 -0.90
CA LEU A 9 6.67 7.19 -0.84
C LEU A 9 5.81 7.12 0.42
N LYS A 10 5.47 5.92 0.89
CA LYS A 10 4.76 5.75 2.17
C LYS A 10 5.63 6.17 3.35
N ILE A 11 6.91 5.77 3.37
CA ILE A 11 7.90 6.21 4.37
C ILE A 11 7.99 7.75 4.38
N LYS A 12 8.11 8.36 3.19
CA LYS A 12 8.15 9.81 3.04
C LYS A 12 6.91 10.48 3.62
N ALA A 13 5.72 10.00 3.27
CA ALA A 13 4.46 10.54 3.75
C ALA A 13 4.34 10.44 5.28
N SER A 14 4.73 9.30 5.86
CA SER A 14 4.72 9.12 7.32
C SER A 14 5.78 9.97 8.02
N ARG A 15 6.94 10.21 7.41
CA ARG A 15 7.95 11.15 7.91
C ARG A 15 7.41 12.58 7.94
N GLU A 16 6.79 13.02 6.84
CA GLU A 16 6.22 14.36 6.70
C GLU A 16 5.03 14.57 7.64
N ALA A 17 4.18 13.56 7.85
CA ALA A 17 3.10 13.60 8.83
C ALA A 17 3.58 13.77 10.28
N LYS A 18 4.85 13.48 10.55
CA LYS A 18 5.51 13.66 11.86
C LYS A 18 6.37 14.91 11.91
N GLU A 19 6.35 15.72 10.86
CA GLU A 19 7.13 16.96 10.73
C GLU A 19 8.65 16.74 10.87
N LEU A 20 9.13 15.52 10.62
CA LEU A 20 10.55 15.20 10.70
C LEU A 20 11.23 15.49 9.36
N SER A 21 12.41 16.09 9.42
CA SER A 21 13.32 16.20 8.28
C SER A 21 14.04 14.88 8.02
N GLN A 22 14.58 14.73 6.80
CA GLN A 22 15.41 13.58 6.45
C GLN A 22 16.68 13.49 7.31
N ILE A 23 17.21 14.63 7.75
CA ILE A 23 18.42 14.70 8.59
C ILE A 23 18.10 14.14 9.98
N GLU A 24 17.00 14.57 10.61
CA GLU A 24 16.60 14.09 11.93
C GLU A 24 16.31 12.58 11.96
N VAL A 25 15.75 12.02 10.88
CA VAL A 25 15.55 10.56 10.78
C VAL A 25 16.88 9.83 10.69
N VAL A 26 17.83 10.35 9.93
CA VAL A 26 19.18 9.79 9.81
C VAL A 26 19.94 9.85 11.14
N GLU A 27 19.85 10.96 11.87
CA GLU A 27 20.45 11.08 13.21
C GLU A 27 19.91 10.03 14.17
N LYS A 28 18.58 9.82 14.18
CA LYS A 28 17.94 8.77 14.99
C LYS A 28 18.25 7.34 14.52
N LEU A 29 18.60 7.14 13.25
CA LEU A 29 19.07 5.85 12.73
C LEU A 29 20.48 5.54 13.23
N ALA A 30 21.34 6.56 13.27
CA ALA A 30 22.71 6.42 13.79
C ALA A 30 22.72 5.99 15.27
N GLU A 31 21.78 6.49 16.09
CA GLU A 31 21.58 6.04 17.47
C GLU A 31 21.22 4.54 17.61
N LYS A 32 20.77 3.91 16.53
CA LYS A 32 20.41 2.47 16.46
C LYS A 32 21.44 1.64 15.70
N ASP A 33 22.67 2.13 15.58
CA ASP A 33 23.78 1.50 14.85
C ASP A 33 23.48 1.27 13.36
N ILE A 34 22.61 2.10 12.76
CA ILE A 34 22.32 2.06 11.32
C ILE A 34 22.87 3.31 10.68
N ASP A 35 23.99 3.14 9.99
CA ASP A 35 24.63 4.20 9.23
C ASP A 35 23.93 4.38 7.87
N MET A 36 23.36 5.56 7.67
CA MET A 36 22.67 5.95 6.43
C MET A 36 22.85 7.44 6.19
N SER A 37 23.21 7.85 4.98
CA SER A 37 23.27 9.27 4.65
C SER A 37 21.88 9.86 4.33
N ARG A 38 21.73 11.18 4.48
CA ARG A 38 20.51 11.90 4.07
C ARG A 38 20.15 11.64 2.59
N GLU A 39 21.15 11.62 1.72
CA GLU A 39 20.98 11.35 0.29
C GLU A 39 20.47 9.92 0.07
N THR A 40 20.92 8.97 0.89
CA THR A 40 20.48 7.57 0.84
C THR A 40 19.01 7.48 1.23
N LEU A 41 18.59 8.10 2.33
CA LEU A 41 17.19 8.17 2.74
C LEU A 41 16.34 8.85 1.66
N SER A 42 16.82 9.94 1.07
CA SER A 42 16.12 10.63 -0.04
C SER A 42 15.95 9.74 -1.27
N LYS A 43 16.98 8.96 -1.64
CA LYS A 43 16.87 8.01 -2.76
C LYS A 43 15.88 6.89 -2.46
N ILE A 44 15.83 6.40 -1.22
CA ILE A 44 14.84 5.41 -0.79
C ILE A 44 13.43 5.99 -0.88
N GLU A 45 13.20 7.19 -0.31
CA GLU A 45 11.90 7.86 -0.29
C GLU A 45 11.35 8.11 -1.70
N ASN A 46 12.23 8.41 -2.66
CA ASN A 46 11.85 8.64 -4.05
C ASN A 46 11.84 7.36 -4.91
N GLY A 47 12.09 6.18 -4.33
CA GLY A 47 12.08 4.90 -5.04
C GLY A 47 13.30 4.66 -5.95
N ASN A 48 14.35 5.47 -5.81
CA ASN A 48 15.60 5.39 -6.58
C ASN A 48 16.63 4.45 -5.94
N ARG A 49 16.38 3.95 -4.73
CA ARG A 49 17.19 2.93 -4.05
C ARG A 49 16.28 1.96 -3.31
N THR A 50 16.59 0.68 -3.38
CA THR A 50 15.94 -0.35 -2.55
C THR A 50 16.36 -0.22 -1.09
N ILE A 51 15.50 -0.66 -0.18
CA ILE A 51 15.76 -0.67 1.27
C ILE A 51 15.86 -2.12 1.75
N SER A 52 16.83 -2.40 2.62
CA SER A 52 16.94 -3.71 3.27
C SER A 52 15.91 -3.87 4.40
N ALA A 53 15.62 -5.11 4.80
CA ALA A 53 14.68 -5.38 5.89
C ALA A 53 15.11 -4.76 7.23
N VAL A 54 16.42 -4.69 7.49
CA VAL A 54 16.99 -4.11 8.72
C VAL A 54 16.79 -2.60 8.75
N GLU A 55 17.16 -1.91 7.66
CA GLU A 55 16.94 -0.47 7.49
C GLU A 55 15.45 -0.14 7.60
N LEU A 56 14.58 -0.91 6.93
CA LEU A 56 13.14 -0.71 6.94
C LEU A 56 12.55 -0.81 8.35
N ASN A 57 12.90 -1.86 9.09
CA ASN A 57 12.43 -2.06 10.45
C ASN A 57 12.87 -0.91 11.38
N ALA A 58 14.09 -0.40 11.21
CA ALA A 58 14.56 0.71 12.01
C ALA A 58 13.85 2.02 11.70
N ILE A 59 13.62 2.31 10.41
CA ILE A 59 12.81 3.46 9.99
C ILE A 59 11.39 3.35 10.56
N CYS A 60 10.75 2.18 10.48
CA CYS A 60 9.43 1.94 11.09
C CYS A 60 9.43 2.24 12.59
N LYS A 61 10.47 1.83 13.33
CA LYS A 61 10.59 2.10 14.77
C LYS A 61 10.76 3.59 15.07
N ILE A 62 11.60 4.29 14.31
CA ILE A 62 11.84 5.74 14.50
C ILE A 62 10.58 6.53 14.16
N LEU A 63 9.93 6.16 13.06
CA LEU A 63 8.69 6.76 12.62
C LEU A 63 7.48 6.18 13.34
N ASN A 64 7.62 5.27 14.31
CA ASN A 64 6.52 4.59 15.01
C ASN A 64 5.35 4.20 14.07
N ILE A 65 5.67 3.46 13.01
CA ILE A 65 4.74 2.93 12.00
C ILE A 65 4.74 1.41 12.15
N ASP A 66 3.58 0.76 12.07
CA ASP A 66 3.54 -0.70 11.93
C ASP A 66 4.04 -1.07 10.54
N LEU A 67 4.97 -2.02 10.48
CA LEU A 67 5.50 -2.51 9.21
C LEU A 67 4.37 -2.96 8.27
N ASN A 68 3.28 -3.52 8.81
CA ASN A 68 2.10 -3.92 8.06
C ASN A 68 1.42 -2.75 7.33
N ASP A 69 1.37 -1.55 7.91
CA ASP A 69 0.76 -0.35 7.30
C ASP A 69 1.45 0.04 5.99
N LEU A 70 2.76 -0.26 5.89
CA LEU A 70 3.52 -0.02 4.66
C LEU A 70 3.16 -1.01 3.54
N PHE A 71 2.67 -2.19 3.88
CA PHE A 71 2.25 -3.23 2.93
C PHE A 71 0.74 -3.30 2.70
N GLU A 72 -0.06 -2.71 3.59
CA GLU A 72 -1.49 -2.51 3.33
C GLU A 72 -1.61 -1.60 2.10
N GLU A 73 -2.00 -2.18 0.97
CA GLU A 73 -2.52 -1.40 -0.14
C GLU A 73 -3.66 -0.55 0.39
N ASP A 74 -3.84 0.68 -0.14
CA ASP A 74 -5.06 1.49 0.00
C ASP A 74 -6.23 0.74 -0.68
N LYS A 75 -6.52 -0.47 -0.20
CA LYS A 75 -7.83 -1.06 -0.21
C LYS A 75 -8.51 -0.25 0.87
N GLY A 76 -9.03 0.94 0.52
CA GLY A 76 -10.00 1.60 1.40
C GLY A 76 -10.95 0.49 1.84
N ASP A 77 -10.92 0.20 3.15
CA ASP A 77 -11.14 -1.17 3.63
C ASP A 77 -12.35 -1.77 2.92
N ASP A 78 -12.13 -2.90 2.23
CA ASP A 78 -13.23 -3.67 1.65
C ASP A 78 -14.29 -3.85 2.74
N LEU A 79 -15.58 -3.61 2.47
CA LEU A 79 -16.63 -3.61 3.49
C LEU A 79 -16.61 -4.93 4.28
N VAL A 80 -16.26 -6.03 3.62
CA VAL A 80 -16.05 -7.35 4.23
C VAL A 80 -14.93 -7.31 5.27
N THR A 81 -13.81 -6.64 4.99
CA THR A 81 -12.68 -6.46 5.91
C THR A 81 -13.06 -5.63 7.14
N LEU A 82 -13.83 -4.54 6.97
CA LEU A 82 -14.33 -3.74 8.09
C LEU A 82 -15.22 -4.55 9.03
N PHE A 83 -16.10 -5.38 8.46
CA PHE A 83 -17.03 -6.19 9.23
C PHE A 83 -16.34 -7.40 9.89
N ARG A 84 -15.29 -7.96 9.27
CA ARG A 84 -14.41 -8.95 9.92
C ARG A 84 -13.68 -8.35 11.12
N LYS A 85 -13.08 -7.15 10.99
CA LYS A 85 -12.38 -6.45 12.08
C LYS A 85 -13.28 -6.16 13.30
N LYS A 86 -14.59 -6.05 13.11
CA LYS A 86 -15.58 -5.81 14.18
C LYS A 86 -16.23 -7.07 14.77
N HIS A 87 -15.73 -8.27 14.46
CA HIS A 87 -16.22 -9.55 14.99
C HIS A 87 -17.72 -9.80 14.76
N PHE A 88 -18.26 -9.42 13.60
CA PHE A 88 -19.63 -9.77 13.22
C PHE A 88 -19.78 -11.27 12.93
N SER A 89 -21.02 -11.76 12.94
CA SER A 89 -21.30 -13.16 12.60
C SER A 89 -20.88 -13.49 11.17
N GLU A 90 -20.46 -14.74 10.94
CA GLU A 90 -20.03 -15.20 9.62
C GLU A 90 -21.13 -15.05 8.57
N LYS A 91 -22.38 -15.29 8.96
CA LYS A 91 -23.55 -15.03 8.11
C LYS A 91 -23.65 -13.57 7.68
N THR A 92 -23.42 -12.63 8.59
CA THR A 92 -23.44 -11.19 8.26
C THR A 92 -22.31 -10.83 7.30
N ILE A 93 -21.13 -11.42 7.47
CA ILE A 93 -19.98 -11.20 6.59
C ILE A 93 -20.29 -11.69 5.17
N GLU A 94 -20.89 -12.87 5.03
CA GLU A 94 -21.32 -13.42 3.73
C GLU A 94 -22.37 -12.54 3.03
N GLU A 95 -23.33 -11.99 3.78
CA GLU A 95 -24.35 -11.09 3.24
C GLU A 95 -23.73 -9.78 2.74
N VAL A 96 -22.78 -9.22 3.48
CA VAL A 96 -22.03 -8.02 3.10
C VAL A 96 -21.16 -8.26 1.87
N GLU A 97 -20.53 -9.43 1.77
CA GLU A 97 -19.73 -9.82 0.60
C GLU A 97 -20.57 -9.87 -0.67
N LYS A 98 -21.74 -10.53 -0.63
CA LYS A 98 -22.68 -10.59 -1.75
C LYS A 98 -23.12 -9.20 -2.20
N LEU A 99 -23.48 -8.34 -1.25
CA LEU A 99 -23.91 -6.96 -1.54
C LEU A 99 -22.79 -6.17 -2.21
N GLN A 100 -21.58 -6.28 -1.68
CA GLN A 100 -20.41 -5.58 -2.21
C GLN A 100 -20.08 -6.03 -3.64
N ASP A 101 -20.18 -7.33 -3.94
CA ASP A 101 -19.93 -7.86 -5.28
C ASP A 101 -20.97 -7.37 -6.30
N MET A 102 -22.24 -7.28 -5.89
CA MET A 102 -23.27 -6.66 -6.72
C MET A 102 -22.94 -5.21 -7.06
N ILE A 103 -22.50 -4.41 -6.07
CA ILE A 103 -22.12 -3.01 -6.28
C ILE A 103 -20.92 -2.91 -7.24
N LYS A 104 -19.89 -3.75 -7.04
CA LYS A 104 -18.72 -3.82 -7.93
C LYS A 104 -19.13 -4.13 -9.37
N MET A 105 -20.10 -5.04 -9.57
CA MET A 105 -20.64 -5.37 -10.89
C MET A 105 -21.31 -4.17 -11.57
N PHE A 106 -22.14 -3.40 -10.86
CA PHE A 106 -22.76 -2.20 -11.43
C PHE A 106 -21.75 -1.11 -11.78
N ILE A 107 -20.74 -0.89 -10.92
CA ILE A 107 -19.65 0.03 -11.20
C ILE A 107 -18.88 -0.40 -12.45
N TYR A 108 -18.65 -1.71 -12.61
CA TYR A 108 -18.00 -2.28 -13.77
C TYR A 108 -18.81 -2.05 -15.06
N GLN A 109 -20.12 -2.33 -15.04
CA GLN A 109 -21.01 -2.06 -16.17
C GLN A 109 -21.04 -0.58 -16.54
N LYS A 110 -21.08 0.32 -15.55
CA LYS A 110 -21.00 1.77 -15.79
C LYS A 110 -19.70 2.18 -16.48
N LYS A 111 -18.57 1.59 -16.10
CA LYS A 111 -17.27 1.84 -16.76
C LYS A 111 -17.24 1.33 -18.20
N ILE A 112 -17.89 0.18 -18.47
CA ILE A 112 -18.07 -0.30 -19.85
C ILE A 112 -18.87 0.71 -20.66
N TYR A 113 -20.02 1.14 -20.14
CA TYR A 113 -20.88 2.12 -20.82
C TYR A 113 -20.14 3.43 -21.15
N ASN A 114 -19.34 3.93 -20.20
CA ASN A 114 -18.55 5.15 -20.40
C ASN A 114 -17.33 4.99 -21.31
N GLY A 115 -17.01 3.78 -21.79
CA GLY A 115 -15.78 3.51 -22.56
C GLY A 115 -14.49 3.61 -21.74
N GLU A 116 -14.59 3.70 -20.41
CA GLU A 116 -13.46 3.73 -19.48
C GLU A 116 -12.91 2.32 -19.20
N PHE A 117 -13.62 1.29 -19.66
CA PHE A 117 -13.20 -0.09 -19.53
C PHE A 117 -12.12 -0.42 -20.57
N LYS A 118 -10.89 -0.62 -20.10
CA LYS A 118 -9.82 -1.25 -20.89
C LYS A 118 -9.87 -2.76 -20.62
N PRO A 119 -10.39 -3.59 -21.54
CA PRO A 119 -10.30 -5.03 -21.37
C PRO A 119 -8.82 -5.39 -21.21
N GLN A 120 -8.54 -6.23 -20.22
CA GLN A 120 -7.22 -6.83 -20.12
C GLN A 120 -7.07 -7.71 -21.36
N GLU A 121 -6.19 -7.33 -22.30
CA GLU A 121 -5.87 -8.16 -23.46
C GLU A 121 -5.30 -9.49 -22.93
N ARG A 122 -6.15 -10.52 -22.88
CA ARG A 122 -5.66 -11.89 -22.73
C ARG A 122 -5.01 -12.26 -24.05
N LYS A 123 -3.68 -12.26 -24.09
CA LYS A 123 -2.96 -12.98 -25.15
C LYS A 123 -3.47 -14.43 -25.13
N LEU A 124 -4.09 -14.83 -26.23
CA LEU A 124 -4.56 -16.20 -26.42
C LEU A 124 -3.33 -17.08 -26.63
N LEU A 125 -2.96 -17.88 -25.63
CA LEU A 125 -1.75 -18.72 -25.64
C LEU A 125 -1.71 -19.71 -26.82
N TRP A 126 -2.85 -20.06 -27.41
CA TRP A 126 -2.94 -20.96 -28.57
C TRP A 126 -2.75 -20.28 -29.92
N LYS A 127 -2.61 -18.95 -29.98
CA LYS A 127 -2.33 -18.23 -31.25
C LYS A 127 -0.83 -18.19 -31.58
N GLU A 128 0.02 -18.73 -30.72
CA GLU A 128 1.49 -18.78 -30.89
C GLU A 128 2.01 -20.21 -31.19
N CYS A 129 1.13 -21.16 -31.54
CA CYS A 129 1.50 -22.51 -32.02
C CYS A 129 1.15 -22.70 -33.48
#